data_AF-A0A1S8RQG6-F1
#
_entry.id   AF-A0A1S8RQG6-F1
#
_cell.length_a   1.000
_cell.length_b   1.000
_cell.length_c   1.000
_cell.angle_alpha   90.00
_cell.angle_beta   90.00
_cell.angle_gamma   90.00
#
_symmetry.space_group_name_H-M   'P 1'
#
loop_
_entity.id
_entity.type
_entity.pdbx_description
1 polymer ?
#
loop_
_entity_poly.entity_id
_entity_poly.type
_entity_poly.pdbx_seq_one_letter_code
_entity_poly.pdbx_strand_id
1 'polypeptide(L)'
;MPGVKGVYALARSAEKIIFWDIVEAVGGSESLLQCAEITQNNILVDKDNLPDIHTKCPCLIKVVMSEAEDEMGKYLRKKSLAWLYNEVYNKNLPKEVEKATIEWFNNSKK
;
A
#
# COMPACT_ATOMS: atom_id res chain seq x y z
N MET A 1 -17.70 25.76 -0.68
CA MET A 1 -18.30 24.78 -1.61
C MET A 1 -17.34 24.61 -2.78
N PRO A 2 -16.85 23.39 -3.10
CA PRO A 2 -16.10 23.21 -4.34
C PRO A 2 -17.06 23.49 -5.50
N GLY A 3 -16.69 24.43 -6.38
CA GLY A 3 -17.53 24.83 -7.51
C GLY A 3 -17.68 23.72 -8.56
N VAL A 4 -18.58 23.93 -9.51
CA VAL A 4 -18.98 23.02 -10.61
C VAL A 4 -17.80 22.50 -11.47
N LYS A 5 -16.57 23.00 -11.26
CA LYS A 5 -15.32 22.60 -11.92
C LYS A 5 -14.26 22.05 -10.96
N GLY A 6 -14.65 21.46 -9.84
CA GLY A 6 -13.71 20.89 -8.87
C GLY A 6 -12.98 19.68 -9.45
N VAL A 7 -11.77 19.90 -9.99
CA VAL A 7 -10.91 18.83 -10.51
C VAL A 7 -9.94 18.38 -9.42
N TYR A 8 -9.67 17.08 -9.35
CA TYR A 8 -8.61 16.56 -8.49
C TYR A 8 -7.24 17.02 -9.01
N ALA A 9 -6.38 17.42 -8.08
CA ALA A 9 -4.99 17.75 -8.34
C ALA A 9 -4.10 17.06 -7.31
N LEU A 10 -2.84 16.83 -7.65
CA LEU A 10 -1.86 16.33 -6.69
C LEU A 10 -1.65 17.38 -5.60
N ALA A 11 -1.82 16.98 -4.34
CA ALA A 11 -1.65 17.88 -3.19
C ALA A 11 -0.19 18.29 -2.96
N ARG A 12 0.76 17.56 -3.54
CA ARG A 12 2.21 17.81 -3.48
C ARG A 12 2.90 17.26 -4.73
N SER A 13 4.19 17.57 -4.87
CA SER A 13 5.02 17.11 -5.98
C SER A 13 5.03 15.58 -6.14
N ALA A 14 5.04 15.10 -7.39
CA ALA A 14 5.00 13.67 -7.70
C ALA A 14 6.21 12.89 -7.16
N GLU A 15 7.34 13.56 -6.91
CA GLU A 15 8.56 13.00 -6.31
C GLU A 15 8.35 12.68 -4.82
N LYS A 16 7.43 13.39 -4.16
CA LYS A 16 7.12 13.24 -2.73
C LYS A 16 5.96 12.29 -2.46
N ILE A 17 5.29 11.77 -3.50
CA ILE A 17 4.20 10.81 -3.38
C ILE A 17 4.76 9.44 -3.73
N ILE A 18 4.94 8.60 -2.71
CA ILE A 18 5.48 7.25 -2.87
C ILE A 18 4.36 6.22 -2.90
N PHE A 19 4.65 5.04 -3.46
CA PHE A 19 3.66 3.96 -3.57
C PHE A 19 3.12 3.53 -2.22
N TRP A 20 3.95 3.56 -1.16
CA TRP A 20 3.50 3.24 0.19
C TRP A 20 2.35 4.17 0.65
N ASP A 21 2.48 5.48 0.43
CA ASP A 21 1.42 6.45 0.78
C ASP A 21 0.10 6.16 0.06
N ILE A 22 0.17 5.68 -1.19
CA ILE A 22 -1.02 5.36 -1.99
C ILE A 22 -1.67 4.08 -1.47
N VAL A 23 -0.87 3.05 -1.14
CA VAL A 23 -1.36 1.80 -0.56
C VAL A 23 -2.05 2.06 0.77
N GLU A 24 -1.45 2.86 1.66
CA GLU A 24 -2.08 3.22 2.93
C GLU A 24 -3.34 4.07 2.74
N ALA A 25 -3.35 5.00 1.79
CA ALA A 25 -4.50 5.86 1.53
C ALA A 25 -5.72 5.10 0.97
N VAL A 26 -5.50 4.03 0.20
CA VAL A 26 -6.58 3.24 -0.42
C VAL A 26 -6.95 2.02 0.42
N GLY A 27 -5.96 1.31 0.98
CA GLY A 27 -6.12 0.06 1.70
C GLY A 27 -6.19 0.20 3.22
N GLY A 28 -5.90 1.39 3.77
CA GLY A 28 -5.77 1.61 5.21
C GLY A 28 -4.36 1.31 5.72
N SER A 29 -4.11 1.69 6.98
CA SER A 29 -2.82 1.51 7.67
C SER A 29 -2.82 0.27 8.58
N GLU A 30 -3.74 -0.66 8.36
CA GLU A 30 -3.82 -1.89 9.15
C GLU A 30 -2.74 -2.88 8.68
N SER A 31 -2.15 -3.62 9.63
CA SER A 31 -1.17 -4.65 9.32
C SER A 31 -1.79 -5.71 8.41
N LEU A 32 -0.99 -6.19 7.44
CA LEU A 32 -1.36 -7.30 6.55
C LEU A 32 -1.84 -8.55 7.30
N LEU A 33 -1.31 -8.80 8.50
CA LEU A 33 -1.77 -9.88 9.37
C LEU A 33 -2.44 -9.32 10.63
N GLN A 34 -3.75 -9.55 10.72
CA GLN A 34 -4.50 -9.41 11.98
C GLN A 34 -4.39 -10.71 12.78
N CYS A 35 -3.57 -10.70 13.84
CA CYS A 35 -3.34 -11.89 14.67
C CYS A 35 -4.61 -12.23 15.46
N ALA A 36 -5.12 -13.46 15.30
CA ALA A 36 -6.27 -13.96 16.05
C ALA A 36 -5.86 -14.80 17.28
N GLU A 37 -4.57 -14.76 17.67
CA GLU A 37 -3.99 -15.54 18.77
C GLU A 37 -4.36 -17.04 18.70
N ILE A 38 -4.28 -17.63 17.51
CA ILE A 38 -4.73 -19.02 17.25
C ILE A 38 -4.01 -20.06 18.12
N THR A 39 -2.79 -19.76 18.58
CA THR A 39 -2.02 -20.61 19.48
C THR A 39 -2.64 -20.66 20.87
N GLN A 40 -3.40 -19.65 21.28
CA GLN A 40 -4.15 -19.58 22.54
C GLN A 40 -5.63 -19.98 22.35
N ASN A 41 -6.18 -19.71 21.16
CA ASN A 41 -7.58 -19.89 20.83
C ASN A 41 -7.86 -21.20 20.08
N ASN A 42 -7.33 -22.33 20.55
CA ASN A 42 -7.63 -23.64 19.98
C ASN A 42 -8.16 -24.63 21.04
N ILE A 43 -8.86 -25.66 20.57
CA ILE A 43 -9.54 -26.65 21.43
C ILE A 43 -8.59 -27.59 22.19
N LEU A 44 -7.32 -27.66 21.77
CA LEU A 44 -6.33 -28.59 22.34
C LEU A 44 -5.59 -28.00 23.53
N VAL A 45 -5.78 -26.71 23.81
CA VAL A 45 -5.06 -25.99 24.85
C VAL A 45 -5.91 -25.85 26.10
N ASP A 46 -5.35 -26.29 27.24
CA ASP A 46 -5.89 -25.98 28.57
C ASP A 46 -5.61 -24.51 28.89
N LYS A 47 -6.68 -23.71 28.94
CA LYS A 47 -6.59 -22.26 29.16
C LYS A 47 -6.18 -21.89 30.59
N ASP A 48 -6.36 -22.79 31.55
CA ASP A 48 -6.03 -22.54 32.95
C ASP A 48 -4.57 -22.89 33.27
N ASN A 49 -3.89 -23.63 32.38
CA ASN A 49 -2.50 -24.06 32.54
C ASN A 49 -1.70 -23.97 31.22
N LEU A 50 -1.72 -22.79 30.61
CA LEU A 50 -1.02 -22.50 29.36
C LEU A 50 0.51 -22.44 29.57
N PRO A 51 1.31 -23.27 28.87
CA PRO A 51 2.76 -23.12 28.88
C PRO A 51 3.21 -21.92 28.04
N ASP A 52 4.41 -21.41 28.31
CA ASP A 52 4.99 -20.19 27.71
C ASP A 52 4.95 -20.16 26.18
N ILE A 53 5.03 -21.32 25.53
CA ILE A 53 4.97 -21.44 24.07
C ILE A 53 3.66 -20.91 23.46
N HIS A 54 2.56 -20.94 24.22
CA HIS A 54 1.27 -20.42 23.78
C HIS A 54 1.02 -18.98 24.25
N THR A 55 1.61 -18.55 25.37
CA THR A 55 1.39 -17.21 25.95
C THR A 55 2.38 -16.16 25.46
N LYS A 56 3.53 -16.57 24.90
CA LYS A 56 4.52 -15.64 24.36
C LYS A 56 4.03 -14.98 23.07
N CYS A 57 3.61 -13.72 23.19
CA CYS A 57 3.27 -12.85 22.06
C CYS A 57 4.42 -11.85 21.79
N PRO A 58 4.70 -11.48 20.53
CA PRO A 58 4.10 -12.03 19.32
C PRO A 58 4.57 -13.46 19.04
N CYS A 59 3.67 -14.31 18.51
CA CYS A 59 4.06 -15.63 18.03
C CYS A 59 4.98 -15.52 16.81
N LEU A 60 5.74 -16.58 16.52
CA LEU A 60 6.70 -16.58 15.40
C LEU A 60 6.03 -16.24 14.05
N ILE A 61 4.78 -16.69 13.83
CA ILE A 61 4.02 -16.37 12.62
C ILE A 61 3.81 -14.86 12.50
N LYS A 62 3.41 -14.18 13.59
CA LYS A 62 3.22 -12.72 13.58
C LYS A 62 4.54 -11.98 13.35
N VAL A 63 5.64 -12.46 13.94
CA VAL A 63 6.97 -11.88 13.70
C VAL A 63 7.33 -11.94 12.22
N VAL A 64 7.27 -13.13 11.61
CA VAL A 64 7.61 -13.32 10.18
C VAL A 64 6.70 -12.48 9.28
N MET A 65 5.40 -12.41 9.58
CA MET A 65 4.47 -11.61 8.79
C MET A 65 4.74 -10.10 8.90
N SER A 66 5.08 -9.61 10.10
CA SER A 66 5.48 -8.21 10.29
C SER A 66 6.79 -7.88 9.56
N GLU A 67 7.77 -8.78 9.59
CA GLU A 67 9.04 -8.60 8.87
C GLU A 67 8.83 -8.54 7.35
N ALA A 68 7.95 -9.41 6.82
CA ALA A 68 7.60 -9.40 5.40
C ALA A 68 6.89 -8.09 4.99
N GLU A 69 5.96 -7.61 5.83
CA GLU A 69 5.28 -6.33 5.63
C GLU A 69 6.27 -5.16 5.64
N ASP A 70 7.26 -5.18 6.53
CA ASP A 70 8.32 -4.17 6.59
C ASP A 70 9.17 -4.15 5.31
N GLU A 71 9.55 -5.31 4.79
CA GLU A 71 10.31 -5.40 3.53
C GLU A 71 9.48 -4.92 2.32
N MET A 72 8.19 -5.26 2.27
CA MET A 72 7.27 -4.73 1.27
C MET A 72 7.21 -3.19 1.35
N GLY A 73 7.04 -2.64 2.55
CA GLY A 73 7.03 -1.20 2.76
C GLY A 73 8.34 -0.54 2.34
N LYS A 74 9.50 -1.11 2.71
CA LYS A 74 10.83 -0.63 2.29
C LYS A 74 10.97 -0.62 0.76
N TYR A 75 10.42 -1.60 0.06
CA TYR A 75 10.44 -1.63 -1.40
C TYR A 75 9.56 -0.52 -2.00
N LEU A 76 8.32 -0.42 -1.54
CA LEU A 76 7.34 0.54 -2.07
C LEU A 76 7.75 2.00 -1.81
N ARG A 77 8.38 2.28 -0.66
CA ARG A 77 8.93 3.60 -0.33
C ARG A 77 10.01 4.10 -1.30
N LYS A 78 10.64 3.21 -2.07
CA LYS A 78 11.66 3.57 -3.08
C LYS A 78 11.05 4.03 -4.41
N LYS A 79 9.74 3.89 -4.60
CA LYS A 79 9.05 4.16 -5.86
C LYS A 79 8.08 5.33 -5.67
N SER A 80 8.29 6.41 -6.41
CA SER A 80 7.40 7.58 -6.41
C SER A 80 6.55 7.66 -7.67
N LEU A 81 5.54 8.53 -7.67
CA LEU A 81 4.76 8.82 -8.89
C LEU A 81 5.63 9.42 -10.00
N ALA A 82 6.63 10.23 -9.65
CA ALA A 82 7.61 10.73 -10.62
C ALA A 82 8.45 9.59 -11.23
N TRP A 83 8.86 8.61 -10.42
CA TRP A 83 9.53 7.41 -10.93
C TRP A 83 8.62 6.63 -11.89
N LEU A 84 7.35 6.42 -11.51
CA LEU A 84 6.38 5.73 -12.37
C LEU A 84 6.18 6.45 -13.70
N TYR A 85 6.02 7.77 -13.67
CA TYR A 85 5.90 8.58 -14.87
C TYR A 85 7.08 8.34 -15.82
N ASN A 86 8.30 8.35 -15.30
CA ASN A 86 9.50 8.10 -16.10
C ASN A 86 9.54 6.68 -16.67
N GLU A 87 9.21 5.65 -15.88
CA GLU A 87 9.17 4.27 -16.40
C GLU A 87 8.11 4.09 -17.49
N VAL A 88 6.96 4.76 -17.37
CA VAL A 88 5.89 4.64 -18.36
C VAL A 88 6.20 5.51 -19.58
N TYR A 89 6.22 6.83 -19.43
CA TYR A 89 6.25 7.78 -20.55
C TYR A 89 7.60 7.86 -21.26
N ASN A 90 8.71 7.64 -20.56
CA ASN A 90 10.04 7.79 -21.15
C ASN A 90 10.63 6.48 -21.64
N LYS A 91 10.16 5.32 -21.14
CA LYS A 91 10.75 4.02 -21.49
C LYS A 91 9.80 3.08 -22.23
N ASN A 92 8.53 3.02 -21.82
CA ASN A 92 7.66 1.91 -22.22
C ASN A 92 6.48 2.33 -23.10
N LEU A 93 6.02 3.58 -23.02
CA LEU A 93 4.80 4.03 -23.68
C LEU A 93 5.10 4.52 -25.11
N PRO A 94 4.45 3.96 -26.14
CA PRO A 94 4.54 4.48 -27.50
C PRO A 94 4.03 5.92 -27.59
N LYS A 95 4.66 6.74 -28.44
CA LYS A 95 4.35 8.18 -28.54
C LYS A 95 2.93 8.47 -29.02
N GLU A 96 2.38 7.60 -29.85
CA GLU A 96 1.00 7.69 -30.32
C GLU A 96 0.01 7.49 -29.16
N VAL A 97 0.31 6.53 -28.27
CA VAL A 97 -0.51 6.24 -27.08
C VAL A 97 -0.39 7.37 -26.06
N GLU A 98 0.81 7.90 -25.84
CA GLU A 98 1.06 9.09 -25.01
C GLU A 98 0.18 10.26 -25.47
N LYS A 99 0.23 10.60 -26.76
CA LYS A 99 -0.54 11.70 -27.34
C LYS A 99 -2.05 11.49 -27.17
N ALA A 100 -2.55 10.30 -27.51
CA ALA A 100 -3.97 9.96 -27.36
C ALA A 100 -4.44 10.05 -25.90
N THR A 101 -3.60 9.62 -24.95
CA THR A 101 -3.90 9.68 -23.51
C THR A 101 -4.02 11.13 -23.03
N ILE A 102 -3.08 12.01 -23.43
CA ILE A 102 -3.09 13.43 -23.06
C ILE A 102 -4.30 14.14 -23.68
N GLU A 103 -4.60 13.87 -24.96
CA GLU A 103 -5.76 14.45 -25.64
C GLU A 103 -7.08 14.03 -24.97
N TRP A 104 -7.23 12.74 -24.64
CA TRP A 104 -8.41 12.25 -23.92
C TRP A 104 -8.58 12.92 -22.55
N PHE A 105 -7.50 13.00 -21.75
CA PHE A 105 -7.55 13.59 -20.40
C PHE A 105 -7.83 15.10 -20.41
N ASN A 106 -7.40 15.82 -21.44
CA ASN A 106 -7.70 17.25 -21.58
C ASN A 106 -9.11 17.49 -22.10
N ASN A 107 -9.62 16.63 -22.98
CA ASN A 107 -10.98 16.73 -23.51
C ASN A 107 -12.04 16.29 -22.49
N SER A 108 -11.72 15.40 -21.55
CA SER A 108 -12.62 14.99 -20.47
C SER A 108 -12.84 16.05 -19.37
N LYS A 109 -12.06 17.15 -19.39
CA LYS A 109 -12.21 18.30 -18.49
C LYS A 109 -13.24 19.34 -18.97
N LYS A 110 -13.91 19.11 -20.12
CA LYS A 110 -14.93 20.01 -20.67
C LYS A 110 -16.30 19.76 -20.08
#